data_AF-A0A7U3Q3D2-F1
#
_entry.id   AF-A0A7U3Q3D2-F1
#
_cell.length_a   1.000
_cell.length_b   1.000
_cell.length_c   1.000
_cell.angle_alpha   90.00
_cell.angle_beta   90.00
_cell.angle_gamma   90.00
#
_symmetry.space_group_name_H-M   'P 1'
#
loop_
_entity.id
_entity.type
_entity.pdbx_description
1 polymer ?
#
loop_
_entity_poly.entity_id
_entity_poly.type
_entity_poly.pdbx_seq_one_letter_code
_entity_poly.pdbx_strand_id
1 'polypeptide(L)'
;MNFDVSFANNETEKDFRVKIKSRSFDLANQLLQESAKQDLDLIDSNHYIFDFTDDELKEVVEKQDEWSALDFLLAQKLLKERGITINKEEIETLKEQRISKLASPEKSPRFLIIFGYVLIFVGGLLGLLIGWFIRNQEKTLPNGDRIYSFAQKDRVHGERIMILGAISLLITIVLKFCSFI
;
A
#
# COMPACT_ATOMS: atom_id res chain seq x y z
N MET A 1 -3.38 -4.11 9.37
CA MET A 1 -2.95 -3.10 10.37
C MET A 1 -3.96 -3.09 11.49
N ASN A 2 -3.53 -3.40 12.71
CA ASN A 2 -4.38 -3.29 13.91
C ASN A 2 -4.20 -1.87 14.43
N PHE A 3 -5.26 -1.07 14.46
CA PHE A 3 -5.22 0.27 15.04
C PHE A 3 -5.22 0.12 16.56
N ASP A 4 -4.09 0.41 17.21
CA ASP A 4 -3.96 0.33 18.66
C ASP A 4 -4.47 1.63 19.28
N VAL A 5 -5.60 1.52 19.98
CA VAL A 5 -6.30 2.64 20.62
C VAL A 5 -5.49 3.31 21.73
N SER A 6 -4.44 2.67 22.25
CA SER A 6 -3.55 3.27 23.25
C SER A 6 -2.76 4.48 22.72
N PHE A 7 -2.62 4.61 21.40
CA PHE A 7 -1.94 5.73 20.73
C PHE A 7 -2.87 6.89 20.36
N ALA A 8 -4.20 6.71 20.46
CA ALA A 8 -5.18 7.64 19.89
C ALA A 8 -5.28 9.00 20.62
N ASN A 9 -4.52 9.23 21.69
CA ASN A 9 -4.50 10.51 22.42
C ASN A 9 -3.18 10.77 23.18
N ASN A 10 -2.06 10.21 22.70
CA ASN A 10 -0.75 10.46 23.29
C ASN A 10 -0.20 11.82 22.79
N GLU A 11 -0.15 12.84 23.65
CA GLU A 11 0.41 14.16 23.28
C GLU A 11 1.93 14.13 22.97
N THR A 12 2.64 13.07 23.38
CA THR A 12 4.09 12.90 23.14
C THR A 12 4.45 12.25 21.80
N GLU A 13 3.48 11.68 21.08
CA GLU A 13 3.71 11.06 19.75
C GLU A 13 2.87 11.78 18.67
N LYS A 14 3.26 13.00 18.34
CA LYS A 14 2.68 13.71 17.19
C LYS A 14 3.31 13.21 15.90
N ASP A 15 2.64 12.29 15.20
CA ASP A 15 3.00 11.86 13.85
C ASP A 15 2.53 12.91 12.82
N PHE A 16 3.48 13.45 12.06
CA PHE A 16 3.19 14.38 10.96
C PHE A 16 3.39 13.68 9.61
N ARG A 17 2.31 13.59 8.83
CA ARG A 17 2.33 13.00 7.49
C ARG A 17 2.16 14.07 6.42
N VAL A 18 3.10 14.11 5.48
CA VAL A 18 3.06 15.04 4.34
C VAL A 18 2.54 14.31 3.10
N LYS A 19 1.45 14.81 2.52
CA LYS A 19 0.95 14.30 1.23
C LYS A 19 1.62 15.02 0.08
N ILE A 20 2.27 14.26 -0.80
CA ILE A 20 2.93 14.76 -2.01
C ILE A 20 2.28 14.19 -3.27
N LYS A 21 2.57 14.81 -4.43
CA LYS A 21 2.13 14.27 -5.73
C LYS A 21 3.02 13.08 -6.12
N SER A 22 2.47 12.10 -6.83
CA SER A 22 3.20 10.93 -7.36
C SER A 22 4.50 11.34 -8.08
N ARG A 23 4.44 12.29 -9.02
CA ARG A 23 5.61 12.82 -9.75
C ARG A 23 6.75 13.40 -8.89
N SER A 24 6.49 13.64 -7.60
CA SER A 24 7.45 14.20 -6.66
C SER A 24 8.02 13.14 -5.71
N PHE A 25 7.61 11.87 -5.81
CA PHE A 25 8.10 10.79 -4.94
C PHE A 25 9.60 10.56 -5.10
N ASP A 26 10.11 10.45 -6.33
CA ASP A 26 11.54 10.24 -6.54
C ASP A 26 12.38 11.41 -6.01
N LEU A 27 11.92 12.65 -6.22
CA LEU A 27 12.56 13.84 -5.67
C LEU A 27 12.53 13.84 -4.13
N ALA A 28 11.40 13.50 -3.53
CA ALA A 28 11.27 13.41 -2.08
C ALA A 28 12.20 12.35 -1.48
N ASN A 29 12.28 11.17 -2.13
CA ASN A 29 13.20 10.10 -1.72
C ASN A 29 14.66 10.53 -1.82
N GLN A 30 15.04 11.27 -2.87
CA GLN A 30 16.38 11.85 -2.99
C GLN A 30 16.67 12.84 -1.86
N LEU A 31 15.74 13.75 -1.56
CA LEU A 31 15.90 14.70 -0.45
C LEU A 31 16.02 14.02 0.91
N LEU A 32 15.24 12.95 1.14
CA LEU A 32 15.35 12.15 2.37
C LEU A 32 16.72 11.48 2.49
N GLN A 33 17.25 10.92 1.39
CA GLN A 33 18.60 10.35 1.37
C GLN A 33 19.68 11.41 1.55
N GLU A 34 19.53 12.60 0.96
CA GLU A 34 20.46 13.71 1.15
C GLU A 34 20.48 14.22 2.59
N SER A 35 19.32 14.33 3.23
CA SER A 35 19.21 14.67 4.65
C SER A 35 19.87 13.60 5.50
N ALA A 36 19.55 12.32 5.28
CA ALA A 36 20.09 11.21 6.05
C ALA A 36 21.63 11.10 5.94
N LYS A 37 22.24 11.54 4.83
CA LYS A 37 23.71 11.60 4.70
C LYS A 37 24.36 12.56 5.70
N GLN A 38 23.67 13.64 6.10
CA GLN A 38 24.18 14.58 7.10
C GLN A 38 24.14 13.96 8.49
N ASP A 39 23.15 13.11 8.73
CA ASP A 39 22.96 12.42 10.00
C ASP A 39 23.86 11.18 10.14
N LEU A 40 24.42 10.66 9.04
CA LEU A 40 25.28 9.47 9.03
C LEU A 40 26.44 9.53 10.02
N ASP A 41 27.02 10.71 10.22
CA ASP A 41 28.17 10.92 11.10
C ASP A 41 27.78 11.12 12.57
N LEU A 42 26.48 11.27 12.85
CA LEU A 42 25.92 11.52 14.18
C LEU A 42 25.23 10.29 14.79
N ILE A 43 25.30 9.14 14.10
CA ILE A 43 24.63 7.91 14.50
C ILE A 43 25.30 7.29 15.71
N ASP A 44 24.49 6.91 16.70
CA ASP A 44 24.93 6.17 17.87
C ASP A 44 25.48 4.80 17.45
N SER A 45 26.66 4.44 17.96
CA SER A 45 27.30 3.14 17.77
C SER A 45 26.42 1.95 18.19
N ASN A 46 25.39 2.17 19.01
CA ASN A 46 24.41 1.15 19.43
C ASN A 46 23.16 1.08 18.54
N HIS A 47 23.19 1.64 17.32
CA HIS A 47 22.06 1.54 16.40
C HIS A 47 21.77 0.09 16.01
N TYR A 48 20.51 -0.33 16.07
CA TYR A 48 20.08 -1.72 15.88
C TYR A 48 20.55 -2.35 14.56
N ILE A 49 20.74 -1.54 13.51
CA ILE A 49 21.17 -2.02 12.20
C ILE A 49 22.60 -2.59 12.20
N PHE A 50 23.43 -2.22 13.17
CA PHE A 50 24.79 -2.75 13.30
C PHE A 50 24.79 -4.24 13.68
N ASP A 51 23.72 -4.71 14.31
CA ASP A 51 23.54 -6.12 14.69
C ASP A 51 23.02 -6.99 13.53
N PHE A 52 22.68 -6.39 12.37
CA PHE A 52 22.12 -7.12 11.24
C PHE A 52 23.17 -7.99 10.54
N THR A 53 22.72 -9.18 10.15
CA THR A 53 23.45 -10.11 9.27
C THR A 53 23.52 -9.59 7.84
N ASP A 54 24.41 -10.15 7.02
CA ASP A 54 24.56 -9.74 5.61
C ASP A 54 23.26 -9.89 4.82
N ASP A 55 22.46 -10.91 5.13
CA ASP A 55 21.19 -11.15 4.44
C ASP A 55 20.09 -10.18 4.90
N GLU A 56 20.06 -9.80 6.18
CA GLU A 56 19.17 -8.74 6.67
C GLU A 56 19.53 -7.38 6.06
N LEU A 57 20.82 -7.06 5.96
CA LEU A 57 21.26 -5.83 5.30
C LEU A 57 20.90 -5.81 3.81
N LYS A 58 20.98 -6.95 3.12
CA LYS A 58 20.48 -7.06 1.73
C LYS A 58 18.97 -6.86 1.67
N GLU A 59 18.22 -7.40 2.62
CA GLU A 59 16.77 -7.20 2.71
C GLU A 59 16.41 -5.72 2.91
N VAL A 60 17.17 -4.99 3.74
CA VAL A 60 17.01 -3.53 3.91
C VAL A 60 17.19 -2.80 2.58
N VAL A 61 18.19 -3.18 1.79
CA VAL A 61 18.44 -2.60 0.46
C VAL A 61 17.35 -2.98 -0.55
N GLU A 62 16.91 -4.24 -0.57
CA GLU A 62 15.87 -4.73 -1.48
C GLU A 62 14.51 -4.07 -1.19
N LYS A 63 14.17 -3.93 0.09
CA LYS A 63 12.89 -3.40 0.56
C LYS A 63 13.03 -1.97 1.08
N GLN A 64 13.82 -1.13 0.42
CA GLN A 64 14.05 0.27 0.80
C GLN A 64 12.77 1.09 1.01
N ASP A 65 11.62 0.65 0.47
CA ASP A 65 10.30 1.25 0.71
C ASP A 65 9.73 1.02 2.12
N GLU A 66 10.23 0.02 2.84
CA GLU A 66 9.82 -0.37 4.19
C GLU A 66 10.77 0.18 5.28
N TRP A 67 11.93 0.72 4.90
CA TRP A 67 12.99 1.16 5.81
C TRP A 67 13.23 2.67 5.71
N SER A 68 13.87 3.27 6.72
CA SER A 68 14.22 4.69 6.63
C SER A 68 15.36 4.93 5.64
N ALA A 69 15.46 6.16 5.12
CA ALA A 69 16.57 6.53 4.24
C ALA A 69 17.94 6.37 4.93
N LEU A 70 18.00 6.55 6.25
CA LEU A 70 19.20 6.36 7.05
C LEU A 70 19.58 4.87 7.12
N ASP A 71 18.62 3.99 7.40
CA ASP A 71 18.83 2.54 7.45
C ASP A 71 19.36 2.02 6.12
N PHE A 72 18.77 2.48 5.01
CA PHE A 72 19.21 2.13 3.67
C PHE A 72 20.68 2.52 3.43
N LEU A 73 21.07 3.74 3.80
CA LEU A 73 22.45 4.23 3.64
C LEU A 73 23.44 3.48 4.54
N LEU A 74 23.06 3.19 5.79
CA LEU A 74 23.85 2.39 6.72
C LEU A 74 24.04 0.97 6.20
N ALA A 75 22.98 0.33 5.71
CA ALA A 75 23.06 -1.01 5.15
C ALA A 75 24.00 -1.06 3.93
N GLN A 76 23.91 -0.06 3.05
CA GLN A 76 24.84 0.05 1.91
C GLN A 76 26.30 0.21 2.37
N LYS A 77 26.54 1.01 3.42
CA LYS A 77 27.88 1.21 3.99
C LYS A 77 28.42 -0.08 4.62
N LEU A 78 27.63 -0.74 5.47
CA LEU A 78 28.01 -1.96 6.16
C LEU A 78 28.27 -3.12 5.19
N LEU A 79 27.42 -3.31 4.17
CA LEU A 79 27.66 -4.31 3.13
C LEU A 79 28.98 -4.07 2.40
N LYS A 80 29.28 -2.81 2.08
CA LYS A 80 30.53 -2.43 1.43
C LYS A 80 31.75 -2.70 2.33
N GLU A 81 31.67 -2.40 3.62
CA GLU A 81 32.71 -2.70 4.61
C GLU A 81 32.94 -4.22 4.76
N ARG A 82 31.87 -5.02 4.64
CA ARG A 82 31.91 -6.48 4.65
C ARG A 82 32.33 -7.10 3.29
N GLY A 83 32.71 -6.29 2.31
CA GLY A 83 33.20 -6.74 1.00
C GLY A 83 32.10 -7.11 0.00
N ILE A 84 30.83 -6.83 0.31
CA ILE A 84 29.68 -7.06 -0.57
C ILE A 84 29.38 -5.74 -1.30
N THR A 85 29.79 -5.64 -2.56
CA THR A 85 29.55 -4.45 -3.38
C THR A 85 28.21 -4.54 -4.09
N ILE A 86 27.23 -3.77 -3.65
CA ILE A 86 25.99 -3.55 -4.39
C ILE A 86 26.17 -2.30 -5.26
N ASN A 87 26.12 -2.47 -6.59
CA ASN A 87 26.24 -1.34 -7.51
C ASN A 87 24.94 -0.53 -7.55
N LYS A 88 25.00 0.74 -7.96
CA LYS A 88 23.81 1.59 -8.15
C LYS A 88 22.83 0.99 -9.16
N GLU A 89 23.36 0.42 -10.24
CA GLU A 89 22.55 -0.28 -11.27
C GLU A 89 21.80 -1.48 -10.67
N GLU A 90 22.42 -2.20 -9.74
CA GLU A 90 21.79 -3.32 -9.04
C GLU A 90 20.66 -2.83 -8.13
N ILE A 91 20.83 -1.70 -7.44
CA ILE A 91 19.76 -1.10 -6.63
C ILE A 91 18.58 -0.66 -7.49
N GLU A 92 18.83 -0.08 -8.66
CA GLU A 92 17.76 0.30 -9.59
C GLU A 92 17.00 -0.92 -10.10
N THR A 93 17.69 -1.99 -10.48
CA THR A 93 17.03 -3.24 -10.90
C THR A 93 16.23 -3.88 -9.77
N LEU A 94 16.73 -3.88 -8.53
CA LEU A 94 15.99 -4.34 -7.35
C LEU A 94 14.73 -3.49 -7.12
N LYS A 95 14.82 -2.16 -7.26
CA LYS A 95 13.68 -1.25 -7.16
C LYS A 95 12.62 -1.55 -8.21
N GLU A 96 13.01 -1.78 -9.47
CA GLU A 96 12.09 -2.12 -10.55
C GLU A 96 11.41 -3.48 -10.33
N GLN A 97 12.18 -4.50 -9.93
CA GLN A 97 11.65 -5.81 -9.59
C GLN A 97 10.65 -5.74 -8.43
N ARG A 98 10.98 -4.95 -7.40
CA ARG A 98 10.12 -4.68 -6.25
C ARG A 98 8.81 -4.01 -6.67
N ILE A 99 8.87 -2.96 -7.49
CA ILE A 99 7.68 -2.29 -8.04
C ILE A 99 6.84 -3.28 -8.84
N SER A 100 7.44 -4.08 -9.70
CA SER A 100 6.74 -5.10 -10.50
C SER A 100 6.04 -6.15 -9.61
N LYS A 101 6.72 -6.63 -8.57
CA LYS A 101 6.17 -7.57 -7.59
C LYS A 101 5.02 -6.96 -6.80
N LEU A 102 5.17 -5.73 -6.31
CA LEU A 102 4.12 -5.00 -5.60
C LEU A 102 2.95 -4.60 -6.50
N ALA A 103 3.20 -4.43 -7.80
CA ALA A 103 2.18 -4.11 -8.79
C ALA A 103 1.25 -5.29 -9.12
N SER A 104 1.66 -6.52 -8.79
CA SER A 104 0.84 -7.71 -9.03
C SER A 104 -0.52 -7.60 -8.33
N PRO A 105 -1.63 -8.06 -8.97
CA PRO A 105 -2.94 -8.03 -8.36
C PRO A 105 -2.98 -8.82 -7.04
N GLU A 106 -3.71 -8.30 -6.07
CA GLU A 106 -3.99 -8.98 -4.82
C GLU A 106 -4.83 -10.24 -5.04
N LYS A 107 -4.87 -11.10 -4.02
CA LYS A 107 -5.67 -12.33 -4.04
C LYS A 107 -7.14 -11.98 -4.32
N SER A 108 -7.71 -12.67 -5.31
CA SER A 108 -9.12 -12.50 -5.71
C SER A 108 -10.05 -12.57 -4.48
N PRO A 109 -10.90 -11.54 -4.25
CA PRO A 109 -11.76 -11.44 -3.08
C PRO A 109 -13.04 -12.28 -3.27
N ARG A 110 -12.87 -13.59 -3.53
CA ARG A 110 -13.96 -14.51 -3.91
C ARG A 110 -15.15 -14.48 -2.94
N PHE A 111 -14.87 -14.44 -1.64
CA PHE A 111 -15.92 -14.36 -0.63
C PHE A 111 -16.74 -13.08 -0.74
N LEU A 112 -16.09 -11.91 -0.92
CA LEU A 112 -16.80 -10.65 -1.13
C LEU A 112 -17.62 -10.65 -2.42
N ILE A 113 -17.10 -11.27 -3.49
CA ILE A 113 -17.85 -11.43 -4.74
C ILE A 113 -19.13 -12.25 -4.51
N ILE A 114 -19.02 -13.40 -3.84
CA ILE A 114 -20.17 -14.28 -3.54
C ILE A 114 -21.19 -13.54 -2.67
N PHE A 115 -20.75 -12.92 -1.57
CA PHE A 115 -21.62 -12.14 -0.69
C PHE A 115 -22.28 -10.97 -1.42
N GLY A 116 -21.53 -10.28 -2.29
CA GLY A 116 -22.05 -9.19 -3.10
C GLY A 116 -23.23 -9.64 -3.96
N TYR A 117 -23.14 -10.81 -4.61
CA TYR A 117 -24.25 -11.36 -5.38
C TYR A 117 -25.46 -11.75 -4.51
N VAL A 118 -25.24 -12.37 -3.36
CA VAL A 118 -26.32 -12.76 -2.43
C VAL A 118 -27.07 -11.53 -1.89
N LEU A 119 -26.33 -10.48 -1.54
CA LEU A 119 -26.89 -9.27 -0.93
C LEU A 119 -27.69 -8.39 -1.90
N ILE A 120 -27.62 -8.64 -3.22
CA ILE A 120 -28.50 -7.97 -4.19
C ILE A 120 -29.97 -8.22 -3.86
N PHE A 121 -30.33 -9.42 -3.40
CA PHE A 121 -31.72 -9.78 -3.09
C PHE A 121 -32.23 -9.16 -1.78
N VAL A 122 -31.34 -8.69 -0.91
CA VAL A 122 -31.67 -8.06 0.38
C VAL A 122 -31.69 -6.54 0.22
N GLY A 123 -32.42 -6.04 -0.78
CA GLY A 123 -32.61 -4.60 -1.02
C GLY A 123 -31.48 -3.89 -1.78
N GLY A 124 -30.47 -4.60 -2.29
CA GLY A 124 -29.51 -4.07 -3.29
C GLY A 124 -28.41 -3.12 -2.78
N LEU A 125 -28.62 -2.41 -1.67
CA LEU A 125 -27.67 -1.39 -1.18
C LEU A 125 -26.29 -1.97 -0.82
N LEU A 126 -26.25 -3.05 -0.05
CA LEU A 126 -24.98 -3.67 0.35
C LEU A 126 -24.24 -4.28 -0.85
N GLY A 127 -24.98 -4.86 -1.80
CA GLY A 127 -24.42 -5.30 -3.08
C GLY A 127 -23.76 -4.14 -3.82
N LEU A 128 -24.43 -2.99 -3.92
CA LEU A 128 -23.90 -1.79 -4.56
C LEU A 128 -22.56 -1.34 -3.95
N LEU A 129 -22.50 -1.26 -2.61
CA LEU A 129 -21.29 -0.86 -1.89
C LEU A 129 -20.13 -1.86 -2.09
N ILE A 130 -20.40 -3.16 -2.02
CA ILE A 130 -19.40 -4.21 -2.25
C ILE A 130 -18.90 -4.17 -3.69
N GLY A 131 -19.80 -4.01 -4.66
CA GLY A 131 -19.45 -3.90 -6.07
C GLY A 131 -18.56 -2.69 -6.36
N TRP A 132 -18.91 -1.53 -5.79
CA TRP A 132 -18.10 -0.31 -5.87
C TRP A 132 -16.71 -0.50 -5.25
N PHE A 133 -16.63 -1.13 -4.07
CA PHE A 133 -15.37 -1.43 -3.39
C PHE A 133 -14.46 -2.31 -4.24
N ILE A 134 -14.95 -3.46 -4.73
CA ILE A 134 -14.15 -4.38 -5.57
C ILE A 134 -13.70 -3.71 -6.86
N ARG A 135 -14.54 -2.86 -7.47
CA ARG A 135 -14.21 -2.18 -8.74
C ARG A 135 -13.14 -1.10 -8.57
N ASN A 136 -13.23 -0.30 -7.51
CA ASN A 136 -12.47 0.95 -7.35
C ASN A 136 -11.34 0.87 -6.33
N GLN A 137 -11.11 -0.28 -5.70
CA GLN A 137 -10.00 -0.44 -4.78
C GLN A 137 -8.67 -0.27 -5.54
N GLU A 138 -7.89 0.71 -5.10
CA GLU A 138 -6.56 1.00 -5.57
C GLU A 138 -5.57 0.90 -4.41
N LYS A 139 -4.31 0.57 -4.75
CA LYS A 139 -3.16 0.64 -3.86
C LYS A 139 -2.14 1.61 -4.42
N THR A 140 -1.36 2.21 -3.53
CA THR A 140 -0.29 3.15 -3.89
C THR A 140 1.03 2.40 -3.81
N LEU A 141 1.82 2.45 -4.88
CA LEU A 141 3.15 1.86 -4.96
C LEU A 141 4.20 2.78 -4.32
N PRO A 142 5.40 2.27 -3.98
CA PRO A 142 6.47 3.09 -3.40
C PRO A 142 7.02 4.20 -4.31
N ASN A 143 6.69 4.18 -5.60
CA ASN A 143 6.98 5.24 -6.55
C ASN A 143 5.86 6.31 -6.62
N GLY A 144 4.82 6.16 -5.80
CA GLY A 144 3.66 7.06 -5.74
C GLY A 144 2.53 6.72 -6.72
N ASP A 145 2.71 5.76 -7.63
CA ASP A 145 1.68 5.38 -8.58
C ASP A 145 0.51 4.68 -7.91
N ARG A 146 -0.70 4.96 -8.38
CA ARG A 146 -1.93 4.32 -7.91
C ARG A 146 -2.39 3.33 -8.97
N ILE A 147 -2.52 2.07 -8.56
CA ILE A 147 -2.96 0.98 -9.43
C ILE A 147 -4.09 0.23 -8.76
N TYR A 148 -4.92 -0.45 -9.55
CA TYR A 148 -6.00 -1.27 -9.01
C TYR A 148 -5.45 -2.45 -8.21
N SER A 149 -5.99 -2.65 -7.00
CA SER A 149 -5.61 -3.78 -6.14
C SER A 149 -6.05 -5.12 -6.73
N PHE A 150 -7.26 -5.18 -7.30
CA PHE A 150 -7.84 -6.42 -7.80
C PHE A 150 -7.65 -6.62 -9.30
N ALA A 151 -7.54 -7.88 -9.71
CA ALA A 151 -7.40 -8.25 -11.11
C ALA A 151 -8.61 -7.79 -11.94
N GLN A 152 -8.40 -7.53 -13.23
CA GLN A 152 -9.47 -7.09 -14.13
C GLN A 152 -10.72 -7.99 -14.07
N LYS A 153 -10.52 -9.32 -14.02
CA LYS A 153 -11.60 -10.30 -13.90
C LYS A 153 -12.47 -10.11 -12.65
N ASP A 154 -11.85 -9.76 -11.51
CA ASP A 154 -12.55 -9.55 -10.25
C ASP A 154 -13.28 -8.19 -10.26
N ARG A 155 -12.65 -7.16 -10.83
CA ARG A 155 -13.27 -5.84 -11.00
C ARG A 155 -14.51 -5.86 -11.89
N VAL A 156 -14.52 -6.71 -12.92
CA VAL A 156 -15.72 -6.96 -13.75
C VAL A 156 -16.86 -7.58 -12.94
N HIS A 157 -16.56 -8.47 -11.99
CA HIS A 157 -17.59 -8.94 -11.04
C HIS A 157 -18.07 -7.80 -10.13
N GLY A 158 -17.17 -6.98 -9.60
CA GLY A 158 -17.52 -5.78 -8.84
C GLY A 158 -18.48 -4.86 -9.59
N GLU A 159 -18.19 -4.58 -10.86
CA GLU A 159 -19.04 -3.78 -11.74
C GLU A 159 -20.44 -4.40 -11.94
N ARG A 160 -20.51 -5.71 -12.20
CA ARG A 160 -21.80 -6.43 -12.32
C ARG A 160 -22.61 -6.37 -11.05
N ILE A 161 -21.98 -6.63 -9.90
CA ILE A 161 -22.63 -6.58 -8.58
C ILE A 161 -23.15 -5.15 -8.32
N MET A 162 -22.36 -4.13 -8.66
CA MET A 162 -22.73 -2.73 -8.48
C MET A 162 -23.98 -2.36 -9.30
N ILE A 163 -24.01 -2.75 -10.58
CA ILE A 163 -25.15 -2.46 -11.49
C ILE A 163 -26.41 -3.21 -11.01
N LEU A 164 -26.30 -4.52 -10.73
CA LEU A 164 -27.44 -5.31 -10.27
C LEU A 164 -27.94 -4.84 -8.89
N GLY A 165 -27.04 -4.46 -7.99
CA GLY A 165 -27.38 -3.86 -6.71
C GLY A 165 -28.14 -2.54 -6.88
N ALA A 166 -27.72 -1.67 -7.80
CA ALA A 166 -28.43 -0.44 -8.12
C ALA A 166 -29.85 -0.70 -8.65
N ILE A 167 -30.01 -1.66 -9.56
CA ILE A 167 -31.32 -2.06 -10.11
C ILE A 167 -32.22 -2.60 -8.99
N SER A 168 -31.72 -3.51 -8.16
CA SER A 168 -32.49 -4.07 -7.04
C SER A 168 -32.90 -3.01 -6.01
N LEU A 169 -32.00 -2.07 -5.71
CA LEU A 169 -32.29 -0.95 -4.81
C LEU A 169 -33.40 -0.05 -5.39
N LEU A 170 -33.32 0.29 -6.69
CA LEU A 170 -34.36 1.07 -7.37
C LEU A 170 -35.71 0.37 -7.34
N ILE A 171 -35.77 -0.93 -7.68
CA ILE A 171 -37.01 -1.73 -7.62
C ILE A 171 -37.59 -1.69 -6.20
N THR A 172 -36.75 -1.89 -5.18
CA THR A 172 -37.17 -1.86 -3.77
C THR A 172 -37.76 -0.50 -3.38
N ILE A 173 -37.15 0.60 -3.81
CA ILE A 173 -37.64 1.96 -3.56
C ILE A 173 -39.00 2.17 -4.23
N VAL A 174 -39.14 1.78 -5.52
CA VAL A 174 -40.41 1.93 -6.26
C VAL A 174 -41.52 1.10 -5.62
N LEU A 175 -41.26 -0.17 -5.26
CA LEU A 175 -42.24 -1.02 -4.60
C LEU A 175 -42.69 -0.44 -3.26
N LYS A 176 -41.76 0.06 -2.44
CA LYS A 176 -42.09 0.72 -1.17
C LYS A 176 -42.92 1.99 -1.39
N PHE A 177 -42.58 2.79 -2.39
CA PHE A 177 -43.32 4.01 -2.73
C PHE A 177 -44.75 3.69 -3.21
N CYS A 178 -44.92 2.71 -4.09
CA CYS A 178 -46.24 2.25 -4.54
C CYS A 178 -47.07 1.61 -3.43
N SER A 179 -46.46 0.94 -2.46
CA SER A 179 -47.18 0.37 -1.31
C SER A 179 -47.62 1.41 -0.27
N PHE A 180 -47.04 2.62 -0.35
CA PHE A 180 -47.31 3.71 0.59
C PHE A 180 -48.42 4.66 0.11
N ILE A 181 -48.69 4.69 -1.21
CA ILE A 181 -49.80 5.41 -1.85
C ILE A 181 -51.06 4.57 -1.75
#